data_AF-B7MV63-F1
#
_entry.id   AF-B7MV63-F1
#
_cell.length_a   1.000
_cell.length_b   1.000
_cell.length_c   1.000
_cell.angle_alpha   90.00
_cell.angle_beta   90.00
_cell.angle_gamma   90.00
#
_symmetry.space_group_name_H-M   'P 1'
#
loop_
_entity.id
_entity.type
_entity.pdbx_description
1 polymer ?
#
loop_
_entity_poly.entity_id
_entity_poly.type
_entity_poly.pdbx_seq_one_letter_code
_entity_poly.pdbx_strand_id
1 'polypeptide(L)'
;MKLAPNVKKQPRGIKHKDTEVIIFAGSDAWSHAKQWQEQDGPASGDNVPPVWLGPNQLAELDALKIVPDGKKRVRLYQAGELDLVETKKIGQKLAAADIQDTNFYPEGMHAQKCENWRRYLNAERENIAAGLTMPEQKNTQLAQMADSERAQLLAGRFDGVCVHPESEIVHVWRGGVWCPVSTMELSREMVVIYSEHRATFSKRVINNAVEALKVIAEPMGEPSGDLLPFANGVLDLKAGEFSPHTPENWITTHNGIEYTPPAPGENIRDNAPNFHKWLEHAAGKDPRKMMRICAALYMIMANRYDWQMFIEATGEGGSGKSTFTHIASLLAGKQNTVSAEMTSLDDAGGRAQVVGSRLIVLADQPKYTGEGTGIKKITGGDPVEINPKYEKRFTAVIRAVVLATNNNPMIFTERAGGVSRRRVIFRFDNIVREDEKDKDLPEKVAAEIPVIIRRLLANFADPEKARALLLEQRDGDEALAIKQQTDPVIEFCQFLNFLEEARGLMMGGGGDSVKYTTRNSLYRVYLAFMAYAGRSKPLNVAEFSKAMKPAAKVYGHEYITRRVKGVTQTNAITTDDCDAFL
;
A
#
# COMPACT_ATOMS: atom_id res chain seq x y z
N MET A 1 42.83 -33.09 9.93
CA MET A 1 42.21 -33.16 8.58
C MET A 1 41.86 -34.62 8.29
N LYS A 2 40.65 -34.90 7.78
CA LYS A 2 40.18 -36.25 7.46
C LYS A 2 40.91 -36.71 6.18
N LEU A 3 41.21 -38.00 6.02
CA LEU A 3 41.80 -38.52 4.77
C LEU A 3 40.69 -39.09 3.89
N ALA A 4 40.74 -38.82 2.58
CA ALA A 4 39.84 -39.47 1.63
C ALA A 4 40.12 -40.98 1.55
N PRO A 5 39.14 -41.79 1.09
CA PRO A 5 39.31 -43.22 0.90
C PRO A 5 40.60 -43.56 0.12
N ASN A 6 41.27 -44.63 0.54
CA ASN A 6 42.54 -45.12 -0.02
C ASN A 6 43.76 -44.17 0.00
N VAL A 7 43.67 -42.90 0.41
CA VAL A 7 44.84 -41.98 0.55
C VAL A 7 45.90 -42.50 1.55
N LYS A 8 45.51 -43.36 2.49
CA LYS A 8 46.45 -44.10 3.37
C LYS A 8 47.26 -45.18 2.65
N LYS A 9 46.74 -45.75 1.55
CA LYS A 9 47.34 -46.86 0.78
C LYS A 9 48.28 -46.40 -0.34
N GLN A 10 48.21 -45.12 -0.72
CA GLN A 10 49.03 -44.52 -1.77
C GLN A 10 50.53 -44.48 -1.38
N PRO A 11 51.49 -44.79 -2.30
CA PRO A 11 52.93 -44.76 -2.03
C PRO A 11 53.44 -43.39 -1.54
N ARG A 12 54.40 -43.39 -0.59
CA ARG A 12 54.86 -42.19 0.15
C ARG A 12 56.38 -42.05 0.19
N GLY A 13 56.84 -40.83 0.48
CA GLY A 13 58.26 -40.51 0.63
C GLY A 13 58.93 -40.07 -0.68
N ILE A 14 60.16 -39.56 -0.56
CA ILE A 14 60.88 -38.86 -1.64
C ILE A 14 61.03 -39.72 -2.90
N LYS A 15 61.22 -41.04 -2.76
CA LYS A 15 61.34 -41.99 -3.89
C LYS A 15 60.05 -42.14 -4.72
N HIS A 16 58.90 -41.73 -4.19
CA HIS A 16 57.58 -41.84 -4.84
C HIS A 16 56.96 -40.47 -5.16
N LYS A 17 57.79 -39.41 -5.22
CA LYS A 17 57.36 -38.02 -5.43
C LYS A 17 56.65 -37.82 -6.79
N ASP A 18 57.22 -38.42 -7.82
CA ASP A 18 56.76 -38.33 -9.21
C ASP A 18 55.83 -39.50 -9.62
N THR A 19 55.56 -40.46 -8.72
CA THR A 19 54.53 -41.49 -8.91
C THR A 19 53.14 -40.86 -8.81
N GLU A 20 52.36 -40.97 -9.89
CA GLU A 20 51.00 -40.45 -10.01
C GLU A 20 50.05 -41.03 -8.94
N VAL A 21 49.03 -40.25 -8.56
CA VAL A 21 47.91 -40.71 -7.72
C VAL A 21 46.64 -40.69 -8.56
N ILE A 22 45.95 -41.83 -8.65
CA ILE A 22 44.70 -41.94 -9.40
C ILE A 22 43.52 -41.63 -8.47
N ILE A 23 42.63 -40.75 -8.93
CA ILE A 23 41.44 -40.28 -8.23
C ILE A 23 40.22 -40.44 -9.15
N PHE A 24 39.16 -41.08 -8.64
CA PHE A 24 37.83 -41.06 -9.25
C PHE A 24 36.93 -40.09 -8.49
N ALA A 25 36.16 -39.25 -9.18
CA ALA A 25 35.27 -38.26 -8.56
C ALA A 25 33.92 -38.16 -9.28
N GLY A 26 32.83 -38.11 -8.51
CA GLY A 26 31.45 -38.04 -9.01
C GLY A 26 30.52 -39.07 -8.38
N SER A 27 29.26 -39.13 -8.83
CA SER A 27 28.22 -40.03 -8.32
C SER A 27 28.66 -41.49 -8.20
N ASP A 28 29.42 -41.98 -9.19
CA ASP A 28 29.80 -43.39 -9.36
C ASP A 28 31.26 -43.67 -9.01
N ALA A 29 31.93 -42.73 -8.33
CA ALA A 29 33.35 -42.81 -8.01
C ALA A 29 33.78 -44.09 -7.28
N TRP A 30 32.93 -44.65 -6.40
CA TRP A 30 33.22 -45.92 -5.73
C TRP A 30 33.18 -47.11 -6.70
N SER A 31 32.18 -47.15 -7.59
CA SER A 31 32.00 -48.22 -8.57
C SER A 31 33.18 -48.29 -9.54
N HIS A 32 33.61 -47.14 -10.07
CA HIS A 32 34.78 -47.05 -10.95
C HIS A 32 36.09 -47.35 -10.22
N ALA A 33 36.28 -46.86 -8.99
CA ALA A 33 37.46 -47.17 -8.20
C ALA A 33 37.56 -48.66 -7.83
N LYS A 34 36.42 -49.33 -7.63
CA LYS A 34 36.34 -50.78 -7.44
C LYS A 34 36.69 -51.52 -8.73
N GLN A 35 36.11 -51.13 -9.86
CA GLN A 35 36.43 -51.71 -11.18
C GLN A 35 37.94 -51.61 -11.48
N TRP A 36 38.55 -50.43 -11.28
CA TRP A 36 39.98 -50.24 -11.45
C TRP A 36 40.81 -51.18 -10.57
N GLN A 37 40.42 -51.36 -9.30
CA GLN A 37 41.14 -52.25 -8.38
C GLN A 37 41.00 -53.74 -8.75
N GLU A 38 39.87 -54.14 -9.36
CA GLU A 38 39.58 -55.54 -9.70
C GLU A 38 40.00 -55.93 -11.12
N GLN A 39 40.15 -54.98 -12.05
CA GLN A 39 40.36 -55.23 -13.48
C GLN A 39 41.45 -54.34 -14.11
N ASP A 40 41.17 -53.05 -14.32
CA ASP A 40 42.00 -52.18 -15.16
C ASP A 40 43.41 -51.90 -14.59
N GLY A 41 43.51 -51.77 -13.26
CA GLY A 41 44.76 -51.57 -12.53
C GLY A 41 45.71 -52.77 -12.65
N PRO A 42 45.30 -53.99 -12.24
CA PRO A 42 46.09 -55.21 -12.43
C PRO A 42 46.51 -55.46 -13.89
N ALA A 43 45.63 -55.20 -14.86
CA ALA A 43 45.95 -55.29 -16.29
C ALA A 43 47.03 -54.27 -16.74
N SER A 44 47.12 -53.14 -16.06
CA SER A 44 48.11 -52.07 -16.27
C SER A 44 49.36 -52.19 -15.38
N GLY A 45 49.44 -53.22 -14.53
CA GLY A 45 50.51 -53.40 -13.54
C GLY A 45 50.41 -52.52 -12.29
N ASP A 46 49.31 -51.77 -12.11
CA ASP A 46 49.06 -50.94 -10.92
C ASP A 46 48.17 -51.67 -9.91
N ASN A 47 48.79 -52.08 -8.79
CA ASN A 47 48.10 -52.74 -7.67
C ASN A 47 47.73 -51.77 -6.53
N VAL A 48 47.85 -50.45 -6.72
CA VAL A 48 47.51 -49.45 -5.70
C VAL A 48 46.02 -49.10 -5.78
N PRO A 49 45.21 -49.31 -4.73
CA PRO A 49 43.81 -48.92 -4.74
C PRO A 49 43.64 -47.39 -4.95
N PRO A 50 42.89 -46.95 -5.98
CA PRO A 50 42.75 -45.54 -6.30
C PRO A 50 41.96 -44.81 -5.23
N VAL A 51 42.20 -43.50 -5.12
CA VAL A 51 41.40 -42.61 -4.27
C VAL A 51 40.03 -42.43 -4.93
N TRP A 52 38.97 -42.31 -4.14
CA TRP A 52 37.64 -42.02 -4.68
C TRP A 52 36.89 -40.98 -3.85
N LEU A 53 36.15 -40.13 -4.55
CA LEU A 53 35.39 -39.00 -4.02
C LEU A 53 33.93 -39.11 -4.52
N GLY A 54 33.13 -39.88 -3.80
CA GLY A 54 31.68 -39.96 -4.04
C GLY A 54 30.93 -38.79 -3.37
N PRO A 55 29.60 -38.71 -3.49
CA PRO A 55 28.80 -37.58 -3.00
C PRO A 55 29.08 -37.19 -1.53
N ASN A 56 29.26 -38.18 -0.64
CA ASN A 56 29.58 -37.93 0.77
C ASN A 56 30.98 -37.34 0.98
N GLN A 57 31.95 -37.66 0.11
CA GLN A 57 33.30 -37.09 0.16
C GLN A 57 33.38 -35.73 -0.53
N LEU A 58 32.59 -35.50 -1.58
CA LEU A 58 32.49 -34.20 -2.25
C LEU A 58 31.83 -33.16 -1.31
N ALA A 59 30.76 -33.55 -0.61
CA ALA A 59 30.11 -32.73 0.42
C ALA A 59 31.02 -32.35 1.60
N GLU A 60 32.05 -33.14 1.90
CA GLU A 60 33.05 -32.91 2.95
C GLU A 60 34.43 -32.48 2.42
N LEU A 61 34.55 -32.18 1.12
CA LEU A 61 35.85 -32.03 0.43
C LEU A 61 36.78 -31.01 1.11
N ASP A 62 36.20 -29.94 1.66
CA ASP A 62 36.91 -28.89 2.39
C ASP A 62 37.61 -29.39 3.66
N ALA A 63 37.08 -30.41 4.35
CA ALA A 63 37.70 -31.05 5.52
C ALA A 63 38.59 -32.26 5.18
N LEU A 64 38.58 -32.69 3.91
CA LEU A 64 39.30 -33.86 3.40
C LEU A 64 40.64 -33.50 2.76
N LYS A 65 41.58 -34.44 2.93
CA LYS A 65 42.85 -34.52 2.21
C LYS A 65 42.78 -35.63 1.18
N ILE A 66 42.87 -35.25 -0.09
CA ILE A 66 42.65 -36.13 -1.25
C ILE A 66 43.94 -36.73 -1.84
N VAL A 67 45.11 -36.20 -1.47
CA VAL A 67 46.43 -36.70 -1.90
C VAL A 67 47.42 -36.79 -0.72
N PRO A 68 48.40 -37.72 -0.75
CA PRO A 68 49.52 -37.74 0.19
C PRO A 68 50.45 -36.52 0.03
N ASP A 69 51.16 -36.17 1.11
CA ASP A 69 52.14 -35.08 1.09
C ASP A 69 53.28 -35.31 0.10
N GLY A 70 53.72 -34.22 -0.54
CA GLY A 70 54.87 -34.18 -1.41
C GLY A 70 54.68 -34.79 -2.79
N LYS A 71 53.50 -35.35 -3.11
CA LYS A 71 53.18 -35.79 -4.49
C LYS A 71 53.24 -34.62 -5.47
N LYS A 72 53.55 -34.92 -6.74
CA LYS A 72 53.58 -33.92 -7.82
C LYS A 72 52.57 -34.16 -8.94
N ARG A 73 52.04 -35.38 -9.09
CA ARG A 73 51.24 -35.79 -10.25
C ARG A 73 49.95 -36.50 -9.84
N VAL A 74 48.84 -36.19 -10.51
CA VAL A 74 47.53 -36.80 -10.29
C VAL A 74 46.86 -37.15 -11.62
N ARG A 75 46.15 -38.28 -11.64
CA ARG A 75 45.14 -38.56 -12.65
C ARG A 75 43.77 -38.42 -12.02
N LEU A 76 42.91 -37.61 -12.63
CA LEU A 76 41.55 -37.39 -12.15
C LEU A 76 40.57 -37.87 -13.23
N TYR A 77 39.76 -38.87 -12.88
CA TYR A 77 38.68 -39.37 -13.72
C TYR A 77 37.34 -38.90 -13.15
N GLN A 78 36.51 -38.30 -14.01
CA GLN A 78 35.10 -38.13 -13.69
C GLN A 78 34.40 -39.50 -13.75
N ALA A 79 33.56 -39.79 -12.76
CA ALA A 79 32.86 -41.06 -12.60
C ALA A 79 31.38 -40.78 -12.30
N GLY A 80 30.56 -40.77 -13.35
CA GLY A 80 29.17 -40.31 -13.30
C GLY A 80 29.05 -38.78 -13.28
N GLU A 81 28.06 -38.27 -12.57
CA GLU A 81 27.84 -36.83 -12.42
C GLU A 81 28.86 -36.21 -11.45
N LEU A 82 29.52 -35.13 -11.88
CA LEU A 82 30.42 -34.28 -11.11
C LEU A 82 30.24 -32.85 -11.63
N ASP A 83 29.89 -31.91 -10.77
CA ASP A 83 29.58 -30.55 -11.23
C ASP A 83 30.84 -29.66 -11.40
N LEU A 84 30.68 -28.51 -12.05
CA LEU A 84 31.79 -27.57 -12.31
C LEU A 84 32.36 -26.93 -11.03
N VAL A 85 31.55 -26.77 -9.98
CA VAL A 85 31.97 -26.23 -8.68
C VAL A 85 32.77 -27.27 -7.91
N GLU A 86 32.32 -28.52 -7.87
CA GLU A 86 33.04 -29.66 -7.29
C GLU A 86 34.37 -29.90 -8.03
N THR A 87 34.34 -29.92 -9.36
CA THR A 87 35.53 -30.01 -10.23
C THR A 87 36.53 -28.90 -9.91
N LYS A 88 36.05 -27.66 -9.76
CA LYS A 88 36.90 -26.51 -9.37
C LYS A 88 37.48 -26.69 -7.96
N LYS A 89 36.67 -27.09 -6.97
CA LYS A 89 37.13 -27.35 -5.58
C LYS A 89 38.18 -28.46 -5.52
N ILE A 90 38.04 -29.54 -6.31
CA ILE A 90 39.08 -30.57 -6.43
C ILE A 90 40.37 -29.95 -6.98
N GLY A 91 40.30 -29.16 -8.05
CA GLY A 91 41.45 -28.43 -8.59
C GLY A 91 42.17 -27.56 -7.56
N GLN A 92 41.41 -26.79 -6.77
CA GLN A 92 41.95 -25.94 -5.70
C GLN A 92 42.62 -26.76 -4.59
N LYS A 93 42.05 -27.93 -4.24
CA LYS A 93 42.66 -28.87 -3.29
C LYS A 93 43.97 -29.47 -3.79
N LEU A 94 44.09 -29.73 -5.10
CA LEU A 94 45.32 -30.21 -5.72
C LEU A 94 46.39 -29.10 -5.77
N ALA A 95 46.00 -27.87 -6.12
CA ALA A 95 46.86 -26.69 -6.09
C ALA A 95 47.41 -26.41 -4.67
N ALA A 96 46.55 -26.42 -3.67
CA ALA A 96 46.92 -26.26 -2.25
C ALA A 96 47.82 -27.38 -1.70
N ALA A 97 47.80 -28.56 -2.33
CA ALA A 97 48.69 -29.69 -2.00
C ALA A 97 50.02 -29.70 -2.79
N ASP A 98 50.32 -28.61 -3.51
CA ASP A 98 51.49 -28.43 -4.39
C ASP A 98 51.61 -29.46 -5.53
N ILE A 99 50.47 -29.99 -6.00
CA ILE A 99 50.45 -30.83 -7.21
C ILE A 99 50.85 -29.96 -8.41
N GLN A 100 51.80 -30.48 -9.21
CA GLN A 100 52.42 -29.75 -10.31
C GLN A 100 51.78 -30.08 -11.66
N ASP A 101 51.17 -31.27 -11.76
CA ASP A 101 50.60 -31.79 -13.00
C ASP A 101 49.37 -32.63 -12.65
N THR A 102 48.25 -32.37 -13.35
CA THR A 102 47.04 -33.19 -13.24
C THR A 102 46.48 -33.42 -14.62
N ASN A 103 46.26 -34.68 -14.97
CA ASN A 103 45.58 -35.11 -16.18
C ASN A 103 44.12 -35.42 -15.81
N PHE A 104 43.19 -34.56 -16.26
CA PHE A 104 41.76 -34.68 -16.01
C PHE A 104 41.03 -35.28 -17.21
N TYR A 105 40.16 -36.25 -16.94
CA TYR A 105 39.37 -36.97 -17.94
C TYR A 105 37.88 -36.77 -17.62
N PRO A 106 37.23 -35.73 -18.21
CA PRO A 106 35.82 -35.40 -17.94
C PRO A 106 34.85 -36.46 -18.50
N GLU A 107 35.27 -37.19 -19.53
CA GLU A 107 34.48 -38.26 -20.16
C GLU A 107 34.76 -39.65 -19.53
N GLY A 108 35.50 -39.69 -18.41
CA GLY A 108 35.77 -40.88 -17.61
C GLY A 108 36.94 -41.75 -18.10
N MET A 109 37.11 -42.92 -17.47
CA MET A 109 38.36 -43.71 -17.56
C MET A 109 38.66 -44.38 -18.90
N HIS A 110 37.66 -44.59 -19.74
CA HIS A 110 37.80 -45.18 -21.07
C HIS A 110 37.90 -44.13 -22.18
N ALA A 111 37.87 -42.83 -21.83
CA ALA A 111 37.95 -41.74 -22.78
C ALA A 111 39.41 -41.40 -23.17
N GLN A 112 39.62 -41.07 -24.45
CA GLN A 112 40.93 -40.63 -24.96
C GLN A 112 41.20 -39.15 -24.70
N LYS A 113 40.16 -38.36 -24.45
CA LYS A 113 40.24 -36.91 -24.27
C LYS A 113 40.68 -36.58 -22.83
N CYS A 114 41.81 -35.89 -22.73
CA CYS A 114 42.44 -35.50 -21.48
C CYS A 114 42.74 -34.00 -21.47
N GLU A 115 42.43 -33.33 -20.37
CA GLU A 115 42.78 -31.94 -20.09
C GLU A 115 43.97 -31.90 -19.14
N ASN A 116 45.07 -31.25 -19.55
CA ASN A 116 46.21 -31.05 -18.67
C ASN A 116 46.06 -29.76 -17.87
N TRP A 117 45.89 -29.90 -16.55
CA TRP A 117 45.59 -28.81 -15.64
C TRP A 117 46.81 -28.04 -15.13
N ARG A 118 48.03 -28.29 -15.63
CA ARG A 118 49.26 -27.66 -15.11
C ARG A 118 49.23 -26.12 -15.07
N ARG A 119 48.65 -25.47 -16.10
CA ARG A 119 48.45 -24.01 -16.10
C ARG A 119 47.39 -23.55 -15.10
N TYR A 120 46.30 -24.31 -14.98
CA TYR A 120 45.20 -24.05 -14.06
C TYR A 120 45.65 -24.17 -12.58
N LEU A 121 46.42 -25.21 -12.23
CA LEU A 121 46.99 -25.39 -10.89
C LEU A 121 48.00 -24.29 -10.52
N ASN A 122 48.76 -23.76 -11.48
CA ASN A 122 49.60 -22.59 -11.24
C ASN A 122 48.76 -21.36 -10.92
N ALA A 123 47.73 -21.05 -11.72
CA ALA A 123 46.85 -19.91 -11.48
C ALA A 123 46.11 -20.03 -10.14
N GLU A 124 45.60 -21.21 -9.78
CA GLU A 124 44.98 -21.41 -8.46
C GLU A 124 46.00 -21.32 -7.31
N ARG A 125 47.27 -21.71 -7.49
CA ARG A 125 48.33 -21.46 -6.48
C ARG A 125 48.65 -19.98 -6.31
N GLU A 126 48.70 -19.22 -7.40
CA GLU A 126 48.88 -17.76 -7.37
C GLU A 126 47.68 -17.09 -6.68
N ASN A 127 46.46 -17.54 -6.97
CA ASN A 127 45.25 -17.10 -6.26
C ASN A 127 45.30 -17.43 -4.76
N ILE A 128 45.78 -18.62 -4.37
CA ILE A 128 45.94 -19.01 -2.96
C ILE A 128 47.00 -18.14 -2.27
N ALA A 129 48.14 -17.90 -2.91
CA ALA A 129 49.20 -17.04 -2.37
C ALA A 129 48.76 -15.57 -2.25
N ALA A 130 47.89 -15.10 -3.14
CA ALA A 130 47.26 -13.78 -3.10
C ALA A 130 46.05 -13.69 -2.15
N GLY A 131 45.65 -14.78 -1.48
CA GLY A 131 44.49 -14.82 -0.58
C GLY A 131 43.12 -14.75 -1.27
N LEU A 132 43.09 -14.93 -2.60
CA LEU A 132 41.87 -14.88 -3.43
C LEU A 132 41.06 -16.18 -3.37
N THR A 133 41.67 -17.28 -2.89
CA THR A 133 41.07 -18.57 -2.52
C THR A 133 41.96 -19.18 -1.40
N MET A 134 41.62 -20.18 -0.57
CA MET A 134 40.37 -20.73 -0.03
C MET A 134 40.75 -21.24 1.41
N PRO A 135 39.89 -21.15 2.44
CA PRO A 135 38.65 -21.93 2.45
C PRO A 135 37.39 -21.21 2.94
N GLU A 136 36.23 -21.74 2.54
CA GLU A 136 34.98 -21.56 3.28
C GLU A 136 35.06 -22.33 4.61
N GLN A 137 35.46 -21.64 5.69
CA GLN A 137 34.95 -22.03 7.00
C GLN A 137 33.45 -21.80 6.97
N LYS A 138 32.66 -22.87 6.77
CA LYS A 138 31.21 -22.85 7.04
C LYS A 138 31.04 -22.42 8.50
N ASN A 139 30.55 -21.20 8.74
CA ASN A 139 30.25 -20.78 10.09
C ASN A 139 28.96 -21.46 10.54
N THR A 140 29.08 -22.68 11.09
CA THR A 140 27.94 -23.50 11.54
C THR A 140 27.10 -22.84 12.62
N GLN A 141 27.62 -21.78 13.26
CA GLN A 141 26.92 -21.00 14.28
C GLN A 141 25.56 -20.51 13.78
N LEU A 142 25.48 -19.87 12.60
CA LEU A 142 24.22 -19.37 12.04
C LEU A 142 23.21 -20.47 11.66
N ALA A 143 23.69 -21.68 11.35
CA ALA A 143 22.82 -22.83 11.08
C ALA A 143 22.33 -23.54 12.36
N GLN A 144 22.98 -23.29 13.50
CA GLN A 144 22.66 -23.86 14.81
C GLN A 144 21.82 -22.91 15.69
N MET A 145 21.83 -21.61 15.39
CA MET A 145 21.03 -20.59 16.06
C MET A 145 19.52 -20.90 16.03
N ALA A 146 18.83 -20.57 17.12
CA ALA A 146 17.37 -20.61 17.21
C ALA A 146 16.71 -19.64 16.22
N ASP A 147 15.44 -19.87 15.92
CA ASP A 147 14.68 -19.02 14.98
C ASP A 147 14.62 -17.55 15.47
N SER A 148 14.54 -17.34 16.80
CA SER A 148 14.56 -16.02 17.44
C SER A 148 15.90 -15.29 17.33
N GLU A 149 17.03 -15.99 17.47
CA GLU A 149 18.36 -15.38 17.34
C GLU A 149 18.63 -14.99 15.87
N ARG A 150 18.16 -15.81 14.91
CA ARG A 150 18.18 -15.48 13.49
C ARG A 150 17.28 -14.30 13.15
N ALA A 151 16.11 -14.21 13.78
CA ALA A 151 15.23 -13.05 13.69
C ALA A 151 15.88 -11.77 14.25
N GLN A 152 16.65 -11.86 15.35
CA GLN A 152 17.41 -10.71 15.87
C GLN A 152 18.50 -10.22 14.91
N LEU A 153 19.23 -11.14 14.25
CA LEU A 153 20.18 -10.77 13.20
C LEU A 153 19.49 -10.10 11.99
N LEU A 154 18.29 -10.55 11.63
CA LEU A 154 17.48 -9.94 10.58
C LEU A 154 16.94 -8.57 10.99
N ALA A 155 16.51 -8.41 12.24
CA ALA A 155 16.08 -7.12 12.78
C ALA A 155 17.22 -6.08 12.75
N GLY A 156 18.44 -6.49 13.12
CA GLY A 156 19.65 -5.66 13.10
C GLY A 156 20.13 -5.22 11.71
N ARG A 157 19.41 -5.55 10.63
CA ARG A 157 19.63 -4.99 9.28
C ARG A 157 18.89 -3.68 9.01
N PHE A 158 18.03 -3.25 9.94
CA PHE A 158 17.20 -2.06 9.79
C PHE A 158 17.33 -1.16 11.01
N ASP A 159 17.18 0.15 10.80
CA ASP A 159 17.28 1.16 11.88
C ASP A 159 16.16 1.02 12.94
N GLY A 160 15.06 0.36 12.57
CA GLY A 160 13.96 -0.04 13.44
C GLY A 160 13.05 -1.03 12.74
N VAL A 161 12.39 -1.91 13.51
CA VAL A 161 11.43 -2.91 13.01
C VAL A 161 10.22 -2.99 13.94
N CYS A 162 9.02 -2.92 13.36
CA CYS A 162 7.75 -3.13 14.06
C CYS A 162 6.83 -4.04 13.23
N VAL A 163 5.74 -4.52 13.84
CA VAL A 163 4.72 -5.34 13.17
C VAL A 163 3.34 -4.70 13.30
N HIS A 164 2.60 -4.57 12.21
CA HIS A 164 1.25 -4.04 12.25
C HIS A 164 0.31 -5.08 12.92
N PRO A 165 -0.38 -4.75 14.03
CA PRO A 165 -1.10 -5.75 14.84
C PRO A 165 -2.14 -6.59 14.09
N GLU A 166 -2.96 -5.98 13.24
CA GLU A 166 -4.07 -6.67 12.54
C GLU A 166 -3.66 -7.46 11.29
N SER A 167 -2.70 -6.96 10.51
CA SER A 167 -2.30 -7.53 9.22
C SER A 167 -1.05 -8.40 9.30
N GLU A 168 -0.34 -8.40 10.43
CA GLU A 168 0.92 -9.11 10.64
C GLU A 168 2.05 -8.67 9.68
N ILE A 169 1.88 -7.51 9.02
CA ILE A 169 2.86 -6.93 8.07
C ILE A 169 3.97 -6.26 8.87
N VAL A 170 5.21 -6.72 8.66
CA VAL A 170 6.42 -6.10 9.19
C VAL A 170 6.63 -4.75 8.50
N HIS A 171 6.91 -3.72 9.29
CA HIS A 171 7.36 -2.43 8.81
C HIS A 171 8.77 -2.15 9.35
N VAL A 172 9.55 -1.40 8.57
CA VAL A 172 10.92 -1.01 8.95
C VAL A 172 11.08 0.49 8.82
N TRP A 173 11.87 1.07 9.72
CA TRP A 173 12.17 2.50 9.71
C TRP A 173 13.15 2.83 8.58
N ARG A 174 12.73 3.65 7.61
CA ARG A 174 13.55 4.12 6.48
C ARG A 174 13.14 5.55 6.11
N GLY A 175 14.12 6.44 5.95
CA GLY A 175 13.86 7.80 5.44
C GLY A 175 12.89 8.63 6.29
N GLY A 176 12.80 8.37 7.60
CA GLY A 176 11.90 9.11 8.50
C GLY A 176 10.47 8.57 8.58
N VAL A 177 10.18 7.40 7.98
CA VAL A 177 8.85 6.76 8.05
C VAL A 177 8.95 5.23 8.23
N TRP A 178 7.87 4.63 8.72
CA TRP A 178 7.67 3.19 8.80
C TRP A 178 7.16 2.62 7.47
N CYS A 179 8.06 2.00 6.69
CA CYS A 179 7.72 1.41 5.39
C CYS A 179 7.31 -0.06 5.54
N PRO A 180 6.19 -0.53 4.95
CA PRO A 180 5.84 -1.95 4.92
C PRO A 180 6.86 -2.75 4.10
N VAL A 181 7.22 -3.94 4.59
CA VAL A 181 8.20 -4.83 3.94
C VAL A 181 7.58 -6.18 3.61
N SER A 182 7.78 -6.63 2.37
CA SER A 182 7.30 -7.93 1.94
C SER A 182 8.09 -9.09 2.56
N THR A 183 7.42 -10.23 2.81
CA THR A 183 8.08 -11.49 3.21
C THR A 183 9.22 -11.90 2.28
N MET A 184 9.13 -11.58 0.98
CA MET A 184 10.18 -11.84 0.00
C MET A 184 11.43 -10.97 0.24
N GLU A 185 11.26 -9.71 0.60
CA GLU A 185 12.38 -8.80 0.92
C GLU A 185 13.09 -9.24 2.21
N LEU A 186 12.33 -9.51 3.28
CA LEU A 186 12.88 -10.08 4.52
C LEU A 186 13.61 -11.41 4.27
N SER A 187 13.06 -12.26 3.40
CA SER A 187 13.70 -13.52 2.99
C SER A 187 15.02 -13.30 2.24
N ARG A 188 15.11 -12.25 1.41
CA ARG A 188 16.34 -11.89 0.67
C ARG A 188 17.41 -11.35 1.62
N GLU A 189 17.06 -10.48 2.55
CA GLU A 189 18.00 -10.00 3.57
C GLU A 189 18.52 -11.14 4.45
N MET A 190 17.66 -12.12 4.79
CA MET A 190 18.12 -13.33 5.48
C MET A 190 19.10 -14.15 4.61
N VAL A 191 18.88 -14.26 3.30
CA VAL A 191 19.86 -14.89 2.38
C VAL A 191 21.19 -14.14 2.40
N VAL A 192 21.18 -12.79 2.39
CA VAL A 192 22.40 -11.97 2.47
C VAL A 192 23.15 -12.23 3.79
N ILE A 193 22.45 -12.30 4.93
CA ILE A 193 23.04 -12.69 6.23
C ILE A 193 23.73 -14.07 6.12
N TYR A 194 23.08 -15.06 5.53
CA TYR A 194 23.66 -16.39 5.31
C TYR A 194 24.90 -16.37 4.42
N SER A 195 24.87 -15.60 3.32
CA SER A 195 26.00 -15.46 2.40
C SER A 195 27.22 -14.79 3.05
N GLU A 196 27.03 -13.72 3.83
CA GLU A 196 28.11 -13.06 4.58
C GLU A 196 28.77 -14.02 5.59
N HIS A 197 27.97 -14.83 6.27
CA HIS A 197 28.46 -15.83 7.24
C HIS A 197 28.99 -17.12 6.58
N ARG A 198 29.03 -17.19 5.23
CA ARG A 198 29.42 -18.38 4.45
C ARG A 198 28.67 -19.64 4.89
N ALA A 199 27.39 -19.47 5.22
CA ALA A 199 26.54 -20.50 5.79
C ALA A 199 25.43 -20.92 4.80
N THR A 200 25.13 -22.21 4.75
CA THR A 200 24.04 -22.75 3.92
C THR A 200 22.69 -22.62 4.64
N PHE A 201 21.64 -22.30 3.89
CA PHE A 201 20.27 -22.18 4.39
C PHE A 201 19.31 -23.18 3.72
N SER A 202 18.11 -23.29 4.28
CA SER A 202 16.95 -23.88 3.60
C SER A 202 15.80 -22.88 3.59
N LYS A 203 14.86 -23.02 2.64
CA LYS A 203 13.66 -22.17 2.57
C LYS A 203 12.88 -22.17 3.89
N ARG A 204 12.78 -23.31 4.56
CA ARG A 204 12.12 -23.43 5.88
C ARG A 204 12.83 -22.59 6.95
N VAL A 205 14.16 -22.66 7.00
CA VAL A 205 14.98 -21.93 7.98
C VAL A 205 14.88 -20.41 7.80
N ILE A 206 14.78 -19.93 6.56
CA ILE A 206 14.50 -18.51 6.26
C ILE A 206 13.09 -18.14 6.70
N ASN A 207 12.07 -18.88 6.25
CA ASN A 207 10.67 -18.60 6.62
C ASN A 207 10.49 -18.56 8.14
N ASN A 208 11.05 -19.53 8.87
CA ASN A 208 11.00 -19.57 10.33
C ASN A 208 11.63 -18.32 10.99
N ALA A 209 12.75 -17.80 10.47
CA ALA A 209 13.36 -16.57 10.97
C ALA A 209 12.49 -15.33 10.70
N VAL A 210 11.79 -15.28 9.56
CA VAL A 210 10.85 -14.19 9.23
C VAL A 210 9.58 -14.25 10.09
N GLU A 211 9.04 -15.44 10.35
CA GLU A 211 7.90 -15.58 11.27
C GLU A 211 8.30 -15.29 12.72
N ALA A 212 9.50 -15.70 13.16
CA ALA A 212 10.04 -15.32 14.46
C ALA A 212 10.28 -13.80 14.58
N LEU A 213 10.65 -13.11 13.49
CA LEU A 213 10.78 -11.64 13.46
C LEU A 213 9.45 -10.96 13.82
N LYS A 214 8.33 -11.41 13.27
CA LYS A 214 7.00 -10.86 13.60
C LYS A 214 6.64 -11.02 15.08
N VAL A 215 7.15 -12.06 15.74
CA VAL A 215 6.88 -12.34 17.16
C VAL A 215 7.74 -11.49 18.10
N ILE A 216 8.97 -11.13 17.69
CA ILE A 216 9.88 -10.31 18.50
C ILE A 216 9.82 -8.80 18.19
N ALA A 217 9.29 -8.41 17.04
CA ALA A 217 9.15 -7.01 16.66
C ALA A 217 8.12 -6.30 17.53
N GLU A 218 8.33 -5.00 17.78
CA GLU A 218 7.39 -4.20 18.56
C GLU A 218 6.04 -4.08 17.81
N PRO A 219 4.88 -4.22 18.49
CA PRO A 219 3.60 -3.89 17.90
C PRO A 219 3.57 -2.42 17.48
N MET A 220 3.30 -2.16 16.20
CA MET A 220 3.25 -0.81 15.66
C MET A 220 2.17 0.01 16.37
N GLY A 221 2.56 1.17 16.91
CA GLY A 221 1.63 2.17 17.46
C GLY A 221 0.88 2.94 16.38
N GLU A 222 0.02 3.87 16.81
CA GLU A 222 -0.75 4.71 15.90
C GLU A 222 -0.17 6.13 15.82
N PRO A 223 -0.04 6.74 14.61
CA PRO A 223 0.33 8.13 14.48
C PRO A 223 -0.79 9.04 14.99
N SER A 224 -0.42 10.08 15.74
CA SER A 224 -1.36 11.10 16.19
C SER A 224 -1.95 11.86 14.99
N GLY A 225 -3.27 12.06 15.01
CA GLY A 225 -4.00 12.80 13.96
C GLY A 225 -3.66 14.30 13.89
N ASP A 226 -2.91 14.82 14.87
CA ASP A 226 -2.41 16.20 14.87
C ASP A 226 -1.02 16.35 14.21
N LEU A 227 -0.39 15.26 13.77
CA LEU A 227 0.91 15.30 13.11
C LEU A 227 0.76 15.41 11.58
N LEU A 228 1.35 16.45 11.00
CA LEU A 228 1.43 16.64 9.55
C LEU A 228 2.86 16.32 9.04
N PRO A 229 3.08 15.14 8.43
CA PRO A 229 4.40 14.73 7.96
C PRO A 229 4.77 15.32 6.59
N PHE A 230 5.98 15.89 6.55
CA PHE A 230 6.69 16.46 5.40
C PHE A 230 7.91 15.60 5.05
N ALA A 231 8.60 15.88 3.94
CA ALA A 231 9.77 15.11 3.52
C ALA A 231 10.99 15.27 4.46
N ASN A 232 11.07 16.40 5.16
CA ASN A 232 12.19 16.79 6.01
C ASN A 232 11.84 16.81 7.52
N GLY A 233 10.68 16.29 7.93
CA GLY A 233 10.23 16.31 9.33
C GLY A 233 8.72 16.32 9.49
N VAL A 234 8.26 16.69 10.67
CA VAL A 234 6.85 16.63 11.11
C VAL A 234 6.47 17.98 11.70
N LEU A 235 5.30 18.50 11.33
CA LEU A 235 4.67 19.63 12.00
C LEU A 235 3.60 19.11 12.97
N ASP A 236 3.71 19.44 14.25
CA ASP A 236 2.61 19.28 15.21
C ASP A 236 1.61 20.42 15.03
N LEU A 237 0.37 20.09 14.65
CA LEU A 237 -0.70 21.06 14.37
C LEU A 237 -1.30 21.69 15.62
N LYS A 238 -1.05 21.14 16.82
CA LYS A 238 -1.48 21.72 18.11
C LYS A 238 -0.42 22.65 18.69
N ALA A 239 0.85 22.24 18.67
CA ALA A 239 1.97 23.05 19.16
C ALA A 239 2.39 24.13 18.15
N GLY A 240 2.20 23.88 16.85
CA GLY A 240 2.76 24.70 15.77
C GLY A 240 4.27 24.49 15.57
N GLU A 241 4.85 23.46 16.20
CA GLU A 241 6.27 23.18 16.19
C GLU A 241 6.65 22.17 15.10
N PHE A 242 7.75 22.44 14.40
CA PHE A 242 8.29 21.54 13.38
C PHE A 242 9.55 20.86 13.90
N SER A 243 9.60 19.52 13.82
CA SER A 243 10.68 18.69 14.34
C SER A 243 11.13 17.64 13.31
N PRO A 244 12.36 17.09 13.44
CA PRO A 244 12.79 15.94 12.63
C PRO A 244 11.90 14.71 12.85
N HIS A 245 11.88 13.80 11.88
CA HIS A 245 11.18 12.52 12.04
C HIS A 245 11.77 11.69 13.19
N THR A 246 10.90 11.05 13.97
CA THR A 246 11.29 10.08 15.01
C THR A 246 10.39 8.84 14.92
N PRO A 247 10.89 7.62 15.24
CA PRO A 247 10.12 6.38 15.14
C PRO A 247 8.83 6.37 15.98
N GLU A 248 8.86 7.04 17.14
CA GLU A 248 7.78 7.08 18.14
C GLU A 248 6.53 7.81 17.64
N ASN A 249 6.63 8.58 16.56
CA ASN A 249 5.49 9.24 15.92
C ASN A 249 4.66 8.28 15.04
N TRP A 250 5.12 7.04 14.80
CA TRP A 250 4.42 5.98 14.05
C TRP A 250 3.95 6.37 12.63
N ILE A 251 4.64 7.33 12.01
CA ILE A 251 4.31 7.85 10.69
C ILE A 251 4.75 6.85 9.62
N THR A 252 3.82 6.43 8.77
CA THR A 252 4.07 5.51 7.63
C THR A 252 4.35 6.23 6.32
N THR A 253 4.06 7.53 6.24
CA THR A 253 4.21 8.32 5.01
C THR A 253 4.17 9.82 5.26
N HIS A 254 4.85 10.59 4.41
CA HIS A 254 4.81 12.05 4.35
C HIS A 254 4.17 12.54 3.03
N ASN A 255 3.85 13.83 2.92
CA ASN A 255 3.33 14.41 1.66
C ASN A 255 4.39 14.50 0.54
N GLY A 256 5.69 14.47 0.87
CA GLY A 256 6.79 14.55 -0.10
C GLY A 256 7.24 15.97 -0.43
N ILE A 257 6.82 16.95 0.37
CA ILE A 257 7.17 18.37 0.25
C ILE A 257 8.09 18.73 1.42
N GLU A 258 9.09 19.56 1.19
CA GLU A 258 9.91 20.10 2.28
C GLU A 258 9.19 21.27 2.96
N TYR A 259 9.03 21.17 4.28
CA TYR A 259 8.54 22.28 5.08
C TYR A 259 9.66 23.31 5.26
N THR A 260 9.33 24.57 5.00
CA THR A 260 10.22 25.73 5.12
C THR A 260 9.45 26.87 5.79
N PRO A 261 10.09 27.75 6.59
CA PRO A 261 9.43 28.91 7.18
C PRO A 261 8.83 29.87 6.13
N PRO A 262 7.75 30.62 6.45
CA PRO A 262 7.18 31.63 5.57
C PRO A 262 8.14 32.80 5.32
N ALA A 263 8.11 33.35 4.11
CA ALA A 263 8.78 34.61 3.83
C ALA A 263 8.07 35.79 4.54
N PRO A 264 8.78 36.86 4.93
CA PRO A 264 8.15 38.07 5.47
C PRO A 264 7.10 38.65 4.50
N GLY A 265 5.87 38.85 4.98
CA GLY A 265 4.75 39.35 4.18
C GLY A 265 4.10 38.33 3.22
N GLU A 266 4.49 37.05 3.30
CA GLU A 266 3.99 36.00 2.40
C GLU A 266 2.46 35.89 2.37
N ASN A 267 1.87 35.97 1.18
CA ASN A 267 0.44 35.89 0.96
C ASN A 267 0.10 35.13 -0.34
N ILE A 268 -1.13 34.62 -0.42
CA ILE A 268 -1.58 33.81 -1.57
C ILE A 268 -1.54 34.60 -2.90
N ARG A 269 -1.90 35.88 -2.90
CA ARG A 269 -2.04 36.66 -4.14
C ARG A 269 -0.70 36.90 -4.83
N ASP A 270 0.32 37.25 -4.05
CA ASP A 270 1.61 37.67 -4.59
C ASP A 270 2.62 36.51 -4.66
N ASN A 271 2.52 35.53 -3.77
CA ASN A 271 3.45 34.39 -3.69
C ASN A 271 2.89 33.07 -4.23
N ALA A 272 1.58 32.98 -4.49
CA ALA A 272 0.93 31.87 -5.17
C ALA A 272 -0.11 32.37 -6.23
N PRO A 273 0.30 33.24 -7.18
CA PRO A 273 -0.62 33.94 -8.08
C PRO A 273 -1.43 33.01 -9.00
N ASN A 274 -0.90 31.84 -9.39
CA ASN A 274 -1.62 30.90 -10.26
C ASN A 274 -2.73 30.19 -9.49
N PHE A 275 -2.44 29.76 -8.26
CA PHE A 275 -3.43 29.24 -7.32
C PHE A 275 -4.46 30.30 -6.95
N HIS A 276 -4.05 31.56 -6.72
CA HIS A 276 -4.97 32.66 -6.42
C HIS A 276 -5.95 32.90 -7.59
N LYS A 277 -5.44 32.98 -8.83
CA LYS A 277 -6.25 33.13 -10.05
C LYS A 277 -7.23 31.96 -10.22
N TRP A 278 -6.77 30.73 -10.02
CA TRP A 278 -7.64 29.55 -10.07
C TRP A 278 -8.71 29.58 -8.97
N LEU A 279 -8.34 29.93 -7.74
CA LEU A 279 -9.24 29.96 -6.58
C LEU A 279 -10.32 31.04 -6.73
N GLU A 280 -9.95 32.23 -7.18
CA GLU A 280 -10.89 33.32 -7.48
C GLU A 280 -11.88 32.89 -8.58
N HIS A 281 -11.38 32.28 -9.66
CA HIS A 281 -12.22 31.78 -10.76
C HIS A 281 -13.16 30.66 -10.29
N ALA A 282 -12.65 29.65 -9.60
CA ALA A 282 -13.43 28.53 -9.05
C ALA A 282 -14.52 28.98 -8.07
N ALA A 283 -14.25 30.03 -7.30
CA ALA A 283 -15.21 30.63 -6.37
C ALA A 283 -16.18 31.62 -7.03
N GLY A 284 -16.02 31.97 -8.31
CA GLY A 284 -16.83 33.01 -8.95
C GLY A 284 -16.63 34.39 -8.32
N LYS A 285 -15.42 34.66 -7.82
CA LYS A 285 -15.03 35.87 -7.07
C LYS A 285 -15.74 36.05 -5.72
N ASP A 286 -16.46 35.05 -5.18
CA ASP A 286 -16.99 35.09 -3.80
C ASP A 286 -15.87 34.78 -2.79
N PRO A 287 -15.44 35.75 -1.94
CA PRO A 287 -14.40 35.51 -0.94
C PRO A 287 -14.79 34.46 0.11
N ARG A 288 -16.09 34.28 0.40
CA ARG A 288 -16.55 33.24 1.34
C ARG A 288 -16.33 31.85 0.73
N LYS A 289 -16.76 31.64 -0.51
CA LYS A 289 -16.50 30.38 -1.24
C LYS A 289 -15.01 30.12 -1.43
N MET A 290 -14.18 31.13 -1.70
CA MET A 290 -12.71 30.98 -1.69
C MET A 290 -12.22 30.40 -0.36
N MET A 291 -12.67 30.94 0.77
CA MET A 291 -12.29 30.43 2.10
C MET A 291 -12.83 29.03 2.40
N ARG A 292 -14.05 28.70 1.93
CA ARG A 292 -14.62 27.34 2.08
C ARG A 292 -13.85 26.31 1.23
N ILE A 293 -13.41 26.67 0.01
CA ILE A 293 -12.49 25.84 -0.81
C ILE A 293 -11.15 25.65 -0.10
N CYS A 294 -10.56 26.71 0.46
CA CYS A 294 -9.34 26.59 1.28
C CYS A 294 -9.55 25.67 2.50
N ALA A 295 -10.69 25.74 3.18
CA ALA A 295 -10.98 24.84 4.30
C ALA A 295 -11.07 23.37 3.87
N ALA A 296 -11.59 23.09 2.66
CA ALA A 296 -11.61 21.75 2.08
C ALA A 296 -10.19 21.24 1.73
N LEU A 297 -9.34 22.10 1.18
CA LEU A 297 -7.92 21.78 0.93
C LEU A 297 -7.15 21.56 2.24
N TYR A 298 -7.44 22.33 3.29
CA TYR A 298 -6.87 22.12 4.63
C TYR A 298 -7.30 20.78 5.23
N MET A 299 -8.58 20.41 5.14
CA MET A 299 -9.10 19.11 5.60
C MET A 299 -8.33 17.95 4.97
N ILE A 300 -8.06 18.02 3.66
CA ILE A 300 -7.28 17.02 2.91
C ILE A 300 -5.81 17.01 3.36
N MET A 301 -5.16 18.18 3.38
CA MET A 301 -3.76 18.34 3.77
C MET A 301 -3.47 17.79 5.18
N ALA A 302 -4.28 18.21 6.16
CA ALA A 302 -4.19 17.77 7.55
C ALA A 302 -4.81 16.38 7.79
N ASN A 303 -5.32 15.71 6.75
CA ASN A 303 -6.01 14.42 6.81
C ASN A 303 -7.08 14.33 7.93
N ARG A 304 -7.98 15.32 8.01
CA ARG A 304 -9.05 15.38 9.02
C ARG A 304 -10.22 14.46 8.68
N TYR A 305 -9.94 13.17 8.51
CA TYR A 305 -10.96 12.12 8.31
C TYR A 305 -11.91 11.99 9.52
N ASP A 306 -11.44 12.40 10.71
CA ASP A 306 -12.18 12.42 11.97
C ASP A 306 -13.39 13.38 11.99
N TRP A 307 -13.44 14.37 11.10
CA TRP A 307 -14.55 15.32 11.01
C TRP A 307 -15.86 14.70 10.51
N GLN A 308 -15.84 13.43 10.11
CA GLN A 308 -16.97 12.70 9.53
C GLN A 308 -17.55 13.40 8.30
N MET A 309 -16.68 13.84 7.40
CA MET A 309 -17.06 14.51 6.15
C MET A 309 -16.37 13.85 4.95
N PHE A 310 -16.96 14.05 3.77
CA PHE A 310 -16.30 13.91 2.48
C PHE A 310 -16.62 15.12 1.62
N ILE A 311 -15.76 15.39 0.64
CA ILE A 311 -15.88 16.52 -0.27
C ILE A 311 -16.41 16.01 -1.60
N GLU A 312 -17.35 16.72 -2.20
CA GLU A 312 -17.83 16.48 -3.56
C GLU A 312 -17.72 17.76 -4.39
N ALA A 313 -16.87 17.74 -5.43
CA ALA A 313 -16.80 18.80 -6.43
C ALA A 313 -17.65 18.41 -7.66
N THR A 314 -18.60 19.25 -8.05
CA THR A 314 -19.50 19.00 -9.18
C THR A 314 -19.66 20.20 -10.10
N GLY A 315 -20.21 20.02 -11.31
CA GLY A 315 -20.29 21.05 -12.36
C GLY A 315 -19.67 20.59 -13.69
N GLU A 316 -19.73 21.41 -14.75
CA GLU A 316 -19.39 20.97 -16.11
C GLU A 316 -17.88 20.79 -16.40
N GLY A 317 -17.56 20.23 -17.56
CA GLY A 317 -16.17 20.07 -18.02
C GLY A 317 -15.46 21.43 -18.15
N GLY A 318 -14.19 21.50 -17.78
CA GLY A 318 -13.41 22.74 -17.88
C GLY A 318 -13.66 23.79 -16.78
N SER A 319 -14.45 23.49 -15.74
CA SER A 319 -14.74 24.43 -14.65
C SER A 319 -13.73 24.48 -13.49
N GLY A 320 -12.57 23.83 -13.64
CA GLY A 320 -11.49 23.83 -12.64
C GLY A 320 -11.52 22.69 -11.60
N LYS A 321 -12.49 21.76 -11.66
CA LYS A 321 -12.56 20.57 -10.78
C LYS A 321 -11.31 19.69 -10.83
N SER A 322 -10.75 19.48 -12.02
CA SER A 322 -9.54 18.67 -12.20
C SER A 322 -8.33 19.33 -11.53
N THR A 323 -8.25 20.67 -11.57
CA THR A 323 -7.23 21.45 -10.85
C THR A 323 -7.43 21.35 -9.33
N PHE A 324 -8.66 21.38 -8.82
CA PHE A 324 -8.94 21.10 -7.39
C PHE A 324 -8.42 19.71 -6.97
N THR A 325 -8.70 18.68 -7.78
CA THR A 325 -8.26 17.30 -7.54
C THR A 325 -6.73 17.18 -7.58
N HIS A 326 -6.07 17.90 -8.48
CA HIS A 326 -4.62 17.95 -8.58
C HIS A 326 -3.98 18.62 -7.36
N ILE A 327 -4.50 19.77 -6.92
CA ILE A 327 -4.04 20.47 -5.71
C ILE A 327 -4.24 19.57 -4.47
N ALA A 328 -5.41 18.94 -4.33
CA ALA A 328 -5.69 18.00 -3.25
C ALA A 328 -4.69 16.84 -3.21
N SER A 329 -4.41 16.22 -4.37
CA SER A 329 -3.42 15.15 -4.52
C SER A 329 -1.99 15.59 -4.16
N LEU A 330 -1.62 16.83 -4.48
CA LEU A 330 -0.33 17.40 -4.12
C LEU A 330 -0.21 17.66 -2.62
N LEU A 331 -1.25 18.21 -1.98
CA LEU A 331 -1.28 18.50 -0.54
C LEU A 331 -1.26 17.22 0.32
N ALA A 332 -1.98 16.18 -0.10
CA ALA A 332 -1.94 14.88 0.55
C ALA A 332 -0.63 14.11 0.29
N GLY A 333 0.01 14.38 -0.85
CA GLY A 333 1.10 13.59 -1.44
C GLY A 333 0.56 12.56 -2.42
N LYS A 334 1.18 12.46 -3.61
CA LYS A 334 0.71 11.58 -4.70
C LYS A 334 0.71 10.10 -4.28
N GLN A 335 1.75 9.69 -3.56
CA GLN A 335 1.91 8.36 -2.95
C GLN A 335 0.85 8.03 -1.88
N ASN A 336 0.17 9.04 -1.33
CA ASN A 336 -0.89 8.88 -0.31
C ASN A 336 -2.29 8.98 -0.92
N THR A 337 -2.36 9.18 -2.23
CA THR A 337 -3.59 9.40 -2.99
C THR A 337 -3.89 8.17 -3.82
N VAL A 338 -5.10 7.63 -3.67
CA VAL A 338 -5.59 6.50 -4.47
C VAL A 338 -6.83 6.93 -5.27
N SER A 339 -6.87 6.56 -6.55
CA SER A 339 -8.09 6.67 -7.35
C SER A 339 -8.91 5.39 -7.19
N ALA A 340 -10.19 5.50 -6.89
CA ALA A 340 -11.07 4.35 -6.69
C ALA A 340 -12.47 4.58 -7.28
N GLU A 341 -13.18 3.49 -7.54
CA GLU A 341 -14.61 3.51 -7.87
C GLU A 341 -15.44 3.46 -6.58
N MET A 342 -16.63 4.07 -6.58
CA MET A 342 -17.54 4.02 -5.42
C MET A 342 -17.91 2.58 -5.03
N THR A 343 -18.02 1.67 -6.01
CA THR A 343 -18.22 0.22 -5.77
C THR A 343 -17.05 -0.44 -5.05
N SER A 344 -15.83 0.08 -5.20
CA SER A 344 -14.64 -0.44 -4.50
C SER A 344 -14.67 -0.12 -3.01
N LEU A 345 -15.38 0.93 -2.59
CA LEU A 345 -15.54 1.25 -1.17
C LEU A 345 -16.59 0.34 -0.50
N ASP A 346 -17.58 -0.12 -1.25
CA ASP A 346 -18.60 -1.06 -0.78
C ASP A 346 -18.08 -2.52 -0.67
N ASP A 347 -17.14 -2.95 -1.52
CA ASP A 347 -16.55 -4.30 -1.51
C ASP A 347 -15.30 -4.47 -0.61
N ALA A 348 -15.13 -5.65 -0.01
CA ALA A 348 -13.97 -5.95 0.85
C ALA A 348 -12.65 -6.18 0.09
N GLY A 349 -12.73 -6.71 -1.14
CA GLY A 349 -11.57 -6.80 -2.03
C GLY A 349 -11.20 -5.44 -2.60
N GLY A 350 -12.20 -4.68 -3.05
CA GLY A 350 -12.06 -3.29 -3.48
C GLY A 350 -11.40 -2.40 -2.44
N ARG A 351 -11.77 -2.53 -1.15
CA ARG A 351 -11.16 -1.74 -0.06
C ARG A 351 -9.68 -2.04 0.17
N ALA A 352 -9.16 -3.20 -0.24
CA ALA A 352 -7.74 -3.52 -0.06
C ALA A 352 -6.81 -2.52 -0.79
N GLN A 353 -7.26 -1.90 -1.89
CA GLN A 353 -6.46 -0.91 -2.62
C GLN A 353 -6.38 0.47 -1.94
N VAL A 354 -7.26 0.77 -0.97
CA VAL A 354 -7.32 2.10 -0.30
C VAL A 354 -6.77 2.09 1.13
N VAL A 355 -6.38 0.94 1.67
CA VAL A 355 -5.71 0.84 2.98
C VAL A 355 -4.38 1.60 2.94
N GLY A 356 -4.08 2.37 3.98
CA GLY A 356 -2.87 3.20 4.07
C GLY A 356 -2.91 4.52 3.29
N SER A 357 -3.91 4.74 2.43
CA SER A 357 -4.10 6.05 1.78
C SER A 357 -4.55 7.13 2.77
N ARG A 358 -4.24 8.40 2.46
CA ARG A 358 -4.74 9.59 3.17
C ARG A 358 -5.80 10.34 2.37
N LEU A 359 -5.81 10.18 1.04
CA LEU A 359 -6.81 10.75 0.14
C LEU A 359 -7.33 9.67 -0.81
N ILE A 360 -8.64 9.48 -0.82
CA ILE A 360 -9.35 8.64 -1.79
C ILE A 360 -10.05 9.56 -2.79
N VAL A 361 -9.67 9.48 -4.06
CA VAL A 361 -10.29 10.22 -5.15
C VAL A 361 -11.29 9.33 -5.89
N LEU A 362 -12.55 9.75 -5.92
CA LEU A 362 -13.62 9.16 -6.75
C LEU A 362 -13.86 10.09 -7.95
N ALA A 363 -12.98 10.01 -8.95
CA ALA A 363 -13.05 10.86 -10.15
C ALA A 363 -14.00 10.30 -11.20
N ASP A 364 -14.63 11.20 -11.95
CA ASP A 364 -15.43 10.95 -13.17
C ASP A 364 -16.37 9.73 -13.07
N GLN A 365 -17.01 9.57 -11.91
CA GLN A 365 -17.89 8.45 -11.65
C GLN A 365 -19.06 8.43 -12.64
N PRO A 366 -19.37 7.28 -13.27
CA PRO A 366 -20.66 7.08 -13.92
C PRO A 366 -21.79 7.43 -12.96
N LYS A 367 -22.88 8.04 -13.45
CA LYS A 367 -23.97 8.61 -12.64
C LYS A 367 -24.36 7.72 -11.45
N TYR A 368 -23.80 8.02 -10.28
CA TYR A 368 -23.94 7.15 -9.10
C TYR A 368 -25.36 7.24 -8.54
N THR A 369 -25.93 6.09 -8.20
CA THR A 369 -27.19 5.98 -7.46
C THR A 369 -27.10 4.80 -6.50
N GLY A 370 -27.10 5.05 -5.19
CA GLY A 370 -27.00 3.99 -4.18
C GLY A 370 -26.95 4.47 -2.73
N GLU A 371 -26.85 3.52 -1.79
CA GLU A 371 -26.92 3.79 -0.34
C GLU A 371 -25.67 4.47 0.26
N GLY A 372 -24.55 4.51 -0.47
CA GLY A 372 -23.29 5.06 0.03
C GLY A 372 -22.77 4.35 1.29
N THR A 373 -22.95 3.03 1.42
CA THR A 373 -22.63 2.30 2.66
C THR A 373 -21.14 2.32 2.98
N GLY A 374 -20.27 2.04 2.00
CA GLY A 374 -18.82 2.03 2.14
C GLY A 374 -18.28 3.40 2.52
N ILE A 375 -18.64 4.45 1.77
CA ILE A 375 -18.23 5.83 2.09
C ILE A 375 -18.73 6.28 3.48
N LYS A 376 -19.95 5.88 3.87
CA LYS A 376 -20.51 6.17 5.21
C LYS A 376 -19.75 5.47 6.34
N LYS A 377 -19.23 4.26 6.11
CA LYS A 377 -18.37 3.55 7.07
C LYS A 377 -16.99 4.19 7.19
N ILE A 378 -16.34 4.45 6.05
CA ILE A 378 -15.02 5.11 5.98
C ILE A 378 -15.07 6.49 6.66
N THR A 379 -15.98 7.35 6.24
CA THR A 379 -16.23 8.67 6.87
C THR A 379 -16.92 8.58 8.24
N GLY A 380 -17.27 7.39 8.71
CA GLY A 380 -17.72 7.15 10.08
C GLY A 380 -16.56 6.90 11.05
N GLY A 381 -15.42 6.43 10.54
CA GLY A 381 -14.39 5.76 11.35
C GLY A 381 -14.74 4.32 11.70
N ASP A 382 -15.73 3.72 11.02
CA ASP A 382 -16.19 2.35 11.29
C ASP A 382 -15.12 1.34 10.84
N PRO A 383 -14.79 0.31 11.64
CA PRO A 383 -13.97 -0.82 11.19
C PRO A 383 -14.63 -1.55 10.02
N VAL A 384 -13.84 -1.89 9.00
CA VAL A 384 -14.29 -2.57 7.78
C VAL A 384 -13.42 -3.79 7.46
N GLU A 385 -14.07 -4.83 6.93
CA GLU A 385 -13.37 -6.01 6.41
C GLU A 385 -12.57 -5.64 5.16
N ILE A 386 -11.30 -6.05 5.15
CA ILE A 386 -10.35 -5.97 4.04
C ILE A 386 -10.02 -7.41 3.61
N ASN A 387 -10.07 -7.66 2.30
CA ASN A 387 -9.82 -8.98 1.70
C ASN A 387 -8.80 -8.85 0.54
N PRO A 388 -7.50 -8.68 0.84
CA PRO A 388 -6.48 -8.57 -0.20
C PRO A 388 -6.31 -9.90 -0.94
N LYS A 389 -5.93 -9.82 -2.22
CA LYS A 389 -5.85 -11.00 -3.08
C LYS A 389 -4.64 -11.86 -2.70
N TYR A 390 -4.89 -13.13 -2.38
CA TYR A 390 -3.88 -14.11 -1.93
C TYR A 390 -3.31 -13.89 -0.52
N GLU A 391 -3.91 -13.01 0.29
CA GLU A 391 -3.49 -12.74 1.67
C GLU A 391 -4.60 -13.07 2.67
N LYS A 392 -4.28 -13.01 3.97
CA LYS A 392 -5.23 -13.20 5.06
C LYS A 392 -6.18 -11.99 5.13
N ARG A 393 -7.48 -12.24 5.34
CA ARG A 393 -8.45 -11.17 5.61
C ARG A 393 -8.20 -10.57 6.99
N PHE A 394 -8.35 -9.25 7.10
CA PHE A 394 -8.23 -8.52 8.35
C PHE A 394 -9.29 -7.41 8.43
N THR A 395 -9.41 -6.78 9.60
CA THR A 395 -10.27 -5.62 9.81
C THR A 395 -9.40 -4.38 9.99
N ALA A 396 -9.81 -3.26 9.40
CA ALA A 396 -9.09 -1.99 9.55
C ALA A 396 -10.05 -0.79 9.56
N VAL A 397 -9.59 0.33 10.10
CA VAL A 397 -10.24 1.64 9.94
C VAL A 397 -9.49 2.40 8.84
N ILE A 398 -10.19 2.81 7.79
CA ILE A 398 -9.59 3.54 6.66
C ILE A 398 -9.51 5.04 7.04
N ARG A 399 -8.30 5.52 7.32
CA ARG A 399 -7.99 6.87 7.82
C ARG A 399 -7.72 7.88 6.70
N ALA A 400 -8.68 8.00 5.77
CA ALA A 400 -8.55 8.82 4.58
C ALA A 400 -9.71 9.81 4.41
N VAL A 401 -9.40 11.01 3.92
CA VAL A 401 -10.42 11.93 3.38
C VAL A 401 -10.87 11.42 2.02
N VAL A 402 -12.19 11.46 1.75
CA VAL A 402 -12.74 11.10 0.44
C VAL A 402 -13.08 12.37 -0.34
N LEU A 403 -12.62 12.45 -1.58
CA LEU A 403 -12.90 13.50 -2.55
C LEU A 403 -13.56 12.89 -3.79
N ALA A 404 -14.84 13.18 -4.02
CA ALA A 404 -15.54 12.83 -5.25
C ALA A 404 -15.52 14.01 -6.22
N THR A 405 -15.15 13.80 -7.50
CA THR A 405 -15.13 14.85 -8.53
C THR A 405 -15.87 14.40 -9.78
N ASN A 406 -17.11 14.87 -9.95
CA ASN A 406 -18.06 14.34 -10.93
C ASN A 406 -18.76 15.44 -11.71
N ASN A 407 -19.04 15.23 -13.00
CA ASN A 407 -19.77 16.25 -13.79
C ASN A 407 -21.24 16.43 -13.34
N ASN A 408 -21.87 15.36 -12.86
CA ASN A 408 -23.20 15.42 -12.23
C ASN A 408 -23.09 15.06 -10.74
N PRO A 409 -23.91 15.66 -9.86
CA PRO A 409 -23.91 15.29 -8.45
C PRO A 409 -24.33 13.84 -8.21
N MET A 410 -23.71 13.19 -7.24
CA MET A 410 -24.07 11.83 -6.82
C MET A 410 -25.49 11.78 -6.23
N ILE A 411 -26.24 10.71 -6.53
CA ILE A 411 -27.58 10.48 -5.97
C ILE A 411 -27.46 9.42 -4.86
N PHE A 412 -27.73 9.81 -3.62
CA PHE A 412 -27.80 8.86 -2.51
C PHE A 412 -29.24 8.43 -2.26
N THR A 413 -29.48 7.12 -2.14
CA THR A 413 -30.81 6.55 -1.85
C THR A 413 -31.09 6.42 -0.35
N GLU A 414 -30.07 6.58 0.49
CA GLU A 414 -30.15 6.48 1.95
C GLU A 414 -31.08 7.56 2.55
N ARG A 415 -32.06 7.14 3.37
CA ARG A 415 -33.15 8.01 3.89
C ARG A 415 -33.14 8.29 5.40
N ALA A 416 -32.08 7.97 6.13
CA ALA A 416 -31.89 8.43 7.52
C ALA A 416 -30.97 9.68 7.63
N GLY A 417 -30.47 10.20 6.50
CA GLY A 417 -29.62 11.40 6.44
C GLY A 417 -28.18 11.14 6.93
N GLY A 418 -27.77 9.88 7.05
CA GLY A 418 -26.44 9.48 7.45
C GLY A 418 -25.35 9.86 6.44
N VAL A 419 -25.64 9.84 5.13
CA VAL A 419 -24.71 10.32 4.10
C VAL A 419 -24.81 11.83 3.93
N SER A 420 -26.03 12.38 3.85
CA SER A 420 -26.28 13.81 3.61
C SER A 420 -25.54 14.73 4.60
N ARG A 421 -25.54 14.38 5.90
CA ARG A 421 -24.83 15.16 6.94
C ARG A 421 -23.29 15.11 6.86
N ARG A 422 -22.72 14.27 5.99
CA ARG A 422 -21.27 14.12 5.77
C ARG A 422 -20.82 14.72 4.44
N ARG A 423 -21.75 15.04 3.55
CA ARG A 423 -21.50 15.42 2.16
C ARG A 423 -21.31 16.93 1.99
N VAL A 424 -20.06 17.39 1.94
CA VAL A 424 -19.73 18.81 1.68
C VAL A 424 -19.62 19.02 0.18
N ILE A 425 -20.59 19.72 -0.43
CA ILE A 425 -20.67 19.86 -1.90
C ILE A 425 -20.20 21.25 -2.34
N PHE A 426 -19.31 21.29 -3.32
CA PHE A 426 -18.88 22.50 -4.03
C PHE A 426 -19.29 22.42 -5.50
N ARG A 427 -19.91 23.48 -6.01
CA ARG A 427 -20.33 23.59 -7.40
C ARG A 427 -19.35 24.47 -8.18
N PHE A 428 -18.80 23.95 -9.25
CA PHE A 428 -17.85 24.63 -10.13
C PHE A 428 -18.57 24.88 -11.46
N ASP A 429 -19.27 26.01 -11.57
CA ASP A 429 -20.04 26.38 -12.77
C ASP A 429 -19.25 27.24 -13.77
N ASN A 430 -18.13 27.83 -13.34
CA ASN A 430 -17.37 28.78 -14.17
C ASN A 430 -16.47 28.03 -15.17
N ILE A 431 -17.00 27.71 -16.35
CA ILE A 431 -16.26 27.04 -17.43
C ILE A 431 -15.19 27.98 -17.99
N VAL A 432 -13.93 27.54 -18.03
CA VAL A 432 -12.86 28.25 -18.75
C VAL A 432 -12.95 27.92 -20.23
N ARG A 433 -13.00 28.94 -21.10
CA ARG A 433 -13.01 28.77 -22.55
C ARG A 433 -11.72 28.12 -23.04
N GLU A 434 -11.79 27.31 -24.10
CA GLU A 434 -10.61 26.57 -24.61
C GLU A 434 -9.42 27.48 -24.98
N ASP A 435 -9.67 28.70 -25.44
CA ASP A 435 -8.66 29.70 -25.78
C ASP A 435 -8.06 30.43 -24.57
N GLU A 436 -8.72 30.36 -23.40
CA GLU A 436 -8.29 30.94 -22.13
C GLU A 436 -7.64 29.89 -21.19
N LYS A 437 -7.66 28.60 -21.55
CA LYS A 437 -7.09 27.51 -20.76
C LYS A 437 -5.56 27.53 -20.79
N ASP A 438 -4.97 27.89 -19.65
CA ASP A 438 -3.55 27.69 -19.38
C ASP A 438 -3.27 26.19 -19.14
N LYS A 439 -2.60 25.56 -20.11
CA LYS A 439 -2.29 24.12 -20.09
C LYS A 439 -1.24 23.74 -19.05
N ASP A 440 -0.36 24.68 -18.69
CA ASP A 440 0.72 24.48 -17.71
C ASP A 440 0.30 24.92 -16.30
N LEU A 441 -0.99 25.28 -16.10
CA LEU A 441 -1.54 25.64 -14.80
C LEU A 441 -1.30 24.57 -13.72
N PRO A 442 -1.44 23.25 -13.98
CA PRO A 442 -1.15 22.22 -12.97
C PRO A 442 0.29 22.26 -12.46
N GLU A 443 1.26 22.52 -13.34
CA GLU A 443 2.68 22.60 -13.04
C GLU A 443 3.03 23.92 -12.33
N LYS A 444 2.47 25.04 -12.80
CA LYS A 444 2.61 26.36 -12.16
C LYS A 444 2.08 26.34 -10.72
N VAL A 445 0.91 25.77 -10.50
CA VAL A 445 0.34 25.62 -9.15
C VAL A 445 1.13 24.61 -8.31
N ALA A 446 1.71 23.57 -8.91
CA ALA A 446 2.58 22.63 -8.18
C ALA A 446 3.83 23.32 -7.60
N ALA A 447 4.42 24.28 -8.30
CA ALA A 447 5.52 25.09 -7.80
C ALA A 447 5.13 26.01 -6.62
N GLU A 448 3.85 26.36 -6.50
CA GLU A 448 3.31 27.23 -5.44
C GLU A 448 2.90 26.46 -4.17
N ILE A 449 2.87 25.12 -4.20
CA ILE A 449 2.40 24.28 -3.08
C ILE A 449 3.02 24.61 -1.71
N PRO A 450 4.34 24.87 -1.56
CA PRO A 450 4.91 25.24 -0.26
C PRO A 450 4.27 26.50 0.34
N VAL A 451 3.98 27.51 -0.49
CA VAL A 451 3.26 28.74 -0.09
C VAL A 451 1.81 28.40 0.26
N ILE A 452 1.13 27.61 -0.58
CA ILE A 452 -0.27 27.20 -0.35
C ILE A 452 -0.39 26.51 1.01
N ILE A 453 0.49 25.55 1.33
CA ILE A 453 0.51 24.84 2.62
C ILE A 453 0.66 25.82 3.79
N ARG A 454 1.68 26.68 3.77
CA ARG A 454 1.90 27.66 4.85
C ARG A 454 0.71 28.60 5.03
N ARG A 455 0.09 29.01 3.93
CA ARG A 455 -1.08 29.88 3.97
C ARG A 455 -2.35 29.17 4.43
N LEU A 456 -2.52 27.88 4.13
CA LEU A 456 -3.59 27.06 4.72
C LEU A 456 -3.38 26.89 6.24
N LEU A 457 -2.17 26.55 6.67
CA LEU A 457 -1.81 26.44 8.09
C LEU A 457 -2.02 27.77 8.84
N ALA A 458 -1.59 28.90 8.28
CA ALA A 458 -1.78 30.22 8.90
C ALA A 458 -3.25 30.65 8.95
N ASN A 459 -4.04 30.36 7.90
CA ASN A 459 -5.46 30.70 7.87
C ASN A 459 -6.29 29.82 8.82
N PHE A 460 -5.85 28.59 9.08
CA PHE A 460 -6.55 27.59 9.90
C PHE A 460 -5.65 27.05 11.04
N ALA A 461 -4.93 27.96 11.70
CA ALA A 461 -4.18 27.66 12.93
C ALA A 461 -5.10 27.17 14.07
N ASP A 462 -6.39 27.50 13.97
CA ASP A 462 -7.48 26.82 14.67
C ASP A 462 -8.23 25.93 13.64
N PRO A 463 -8.12 24.60 13.73
CA PRO A 463 -8.77 23.68 12.79
C PRO A 463 -10.30 23.79 12.79
N GLU A 464 -10.93 24.18 13.91
CA GLU A 464 -12.39 24.28 13.99
C GLU A 464 -12.93 25.42 13.13
N LYS A 465 -12.12 26.42 12.76
CA LYS A 465 -12.51 27.45 11.77
C LYS A 465 -12.69 26.86 10.37
N ALA A 466 -11.78 25.99 9.95
CA ALA A 466 -11.95 25.27 8.69
C ALA A 466 -13.18 24.34 8.75
N ARG A 467 -13.36 23.62 9.85
CA ARG A 467 -14.52 22.76 10.06
C ARG A 467 -15.85 23.53 10.02
N ALA A 468 -15.92 24.69 10.67
CA ALA A 468 -17.10 25.57 10.65
C ALA A 468 -17.44 26.04 9.23
N LEU A 469 -16.44 26.47 8.45
CA LEU A 469 -16.61 26.84 7.05
C LEU A 469 -17.11 25.67 6.16
N LEU A 470 -16.73 24.43 6.47
CA LEU A 470 -17.25 23.24 5.78
C LEU A 470 -18.68 22.86 6.23
N LEU A 471 -19.04 23.13 7.49
CA LEU A 471 -20.44 23.03 7.95
C LEU A 471 -21.32 24.07 7.25
N GLU A 472 -20.86 25.31 7.14
CA GLU A 472 -21.52 26.37 6.34
C GLU A 472 -21.67 25.96 4.86
N GLN A 473 -20.63 25.39 4.24
CA GLN A 473 -20.73 24.88 2.86
C GLN A 473 -21.74 23.74 2.74
N ARG A 474 -21.74 22.80 3.69
CA ARG A 474 -22.64 21.64 3.70
C ARG A 474 -24.10 22.05 3.80
N ASP A 475 -24.40 23.06 4.61
CA ASP A 475 -25.77 23.43 4.99
C ASP A 475 -26.28 24.69 4.28
N GLY A 476 -25.44 25.38 3.50
CA GLY A 476 -25.80 26.58 2.73
C GLY A 476 -26.45 26.31 1.36
N ASP A 477 -26.87 27.41 0.72
CA ASP A 477 -27.73 27.45 -0.48
C ASP A 477 -27.19 26.65 -1.67
N GLU A 478 -25.87 26.67 -1.88
CA GLU A 478 -25.20 25.92 -2.95
C GLU A 478 -25.39 24.41 -2.80
N ALA A 479 -25.29 23.90 -1.57
CA ALA A 479 -25.56 22.50 -1.27
C ALA A 479 -27.07 22.19 -1.24
N LEU A 480 -27.91 23.15 -0.83
CA LEU A 480 -29.38 23.03 -0.89
C LEU A 480 -29.87 22.82 -2.32
N ALA A 481 -29.45 23.66 -3.27
CA ALA A 481 -29.83 23.55 -4.68
C ALA A 481 -29.48 22.18 -5.28
N ILE A 482 -28.32 21.63 -4.91
CA ILE A 482 -27.89 20.29 -5.37
C ILE A 482 -28.70 19.17 -4.69
N LYS A 483 -29.05 19.33 -3.40
CA LYS A 483 -29.94 18.39 -2.69
C LYS A 483 -31.35 18.38 -3.32
N GLN A 484 -31.90 19.52 -3.72
CA GLN A 484 -33.17 19.62 -4.45
C GLN A 484 -33.08 18.94 -5.83
N GLN A 485 -32.01 19.19 -6.59
CA GLN A 485 -31.77 18.53 -7.88
C GLN A 485 -31.72 16.99 -7.77
N THR A 486 -31.14 16.46 -6.67
CA THR A 486 -30.90 15.02 -6.50
C THR A 486 -31.95 14.26 -5.68
N ASP A 487 -32.76 14.92 -4.85
CA ASP A 487 -33.82 14.30 -4.05
C ASP A 487 -35.18 15.02 -4.26
N PRO A 488 -36.16 14.36 -4.91
CA PRO A 488 -37.48 14.95 -5.14
C PRO A 488 -38.26 15.27 -3.85
N VAL A 489 -37.95 14.64 -2.71
CA VAL A 489 -38.64 14.96 -1.45
C VAL A 489 -38.07 16.23 -0.83
N ILE A 490 -36.77 16.48 -0.99
CA ILE A 490 -36.15 17.76 -0.59
C ILE A 490 -36.67 18.89 -1.46
N GLU A 491 -36.73 18.69 -2.78
CA GLU A 491 -37.34 19.67 -3.71
C GLU A 491 -38.81 19.92 -3.38
N PHE A 492 -39.59 18.88 -3.08
CA PHE A 492 -40.99 19.01 -2.70
C PHE A 492 -41.20 19.82 -1.41
N CYS A 493 -40.30 19.69 -0.42
CA CYS A 493 -40.42 20.40 0.86
C CYS A 493 -40.35 21.93 0.76
N GLN A 494 -39.86 22.51 -0.35
CA GLN A 494 -39.88 23.97 -0.52
C GLN A 494 -41.29 24.55 -0.67
N PHE A 495 -42.25 23.73 -1.13
CA PHE A 495 -43.66 24.10 -1.33
C PHE A 495 -44.53 23.85 -0.08
N LEU A 496 -43.91 23.54 1.06
CA LEU A 496 -44.60 23.17 2.29
C LEU A 496 -44.23 24.12 3.42
N ASN A 497 -45.19 24.36 4.30
CA ASN A 497 -44.93 24.92 5.63
C ASN A 497 -45.19 23.85 6.71
N PHE A 498 -44.51 23.97 7.85
CA PHE A 498 -44.53 22.99 8.93
C PHE A 498 -45.02 23.64 10.23
N LEU A 499 -46.18 23.20 10.71
CA LEU A 499 -46.80 23.67 11.95
C LEU A 499 -46.06 23.14 13.19
N GLU A 500 -46.17 23.82 14.32
CA GLU A 500 -45.66 23.34 15.62
C GLU A 500 -46.36 22.04 16.10
N GLU A 501 -47.62 21.84 15.70
CA GLU A 501 -48.40 20.64 16.01
C GLU A 501 -48.77 19.84 14.75
N ALA A 502 -48.93 18.52 14.89
CA ALA A 502 -49.37 17.61 13.83
C ALA A 502 -50.88 17.74 13.46
N ARG A 503 -51.31 18.95 13.08
CA ARG A 503 -52.69 19.33 12.70
C ARG A 503 -52.87 19.63 11.20
N GLY A 504 -51.82 19.47 10.39
CA GLY A 504 -51.81 19.71 8.95
C GLY A 504 -52.45 18.57 8.16
N LEU A 505 -51.97 18.37 6.93
CA LEU A 505 -52.46 17.35 6.01
C LEU A 505 -52.39 15.95 6.60
N MET A 506 -53.36 15.10 6.24
CA MET A 506 -53.24 13.66 6.45
C MET A 506 -52.10 13.15 5.55
N MET A 507 -51.39 12.10 5.96
CA MET A 507 -50.43 11.46 5.05
C MET A 507 -51.17 11.00 3.77
N GLY A 508 -52.21 10.18 3.98
CA GLY A 508 -53.00 9.55 2.91
C GLY A 508 -52.18 8.53 2.12
N GLY A 509 -52.86 7.57 1.50
CA GLY A 509 -52.23 6.46 0.77
C GLY A 509 -52.93 5.13 1.02
N GLY A 510 -52.67 4.18 0.12
CA GLY A 510 -53.32 2.86 0.11
C GLY A 510 -54.73 2.88 -0.47
N GLY A 511 -54.85 2.67 -1.79
CA GLY A 511 -56.07 2.21 -2.50
C GLY A 511 -57.29 3.15 -2.57
N ASP A 512 -57.72 3.71 -1.45
CA ASP A 512 -59.00 4.41 -1.29
C ASP A 512 -58.94 5.83 -1.89
N SER A 513 -59.16 5.89 -3.21
CA SER A 513 -59.03 7.10 -4.02
C SER A 513 -60.12 8.13 -3.79
N VAL A 514 -61.23 7.74 -3.14
CA VAL A 514 -62.41 8.57 -2.85
C VAL A 514 -62.21 9.40 -1.58
N LYS A 515 -61.48 8.86 -0.60
CA LYS A 515 -61.28 9.49 0.72
C LYS A 515 -60.22 10.59 0.74
N TYR A 516 -59.20 10.47 -0.11
CA TYR A 516 -58.06 11.39 -0.13
C TYR A 516 -58.04 12.22 -1.41
N THR A 517 -57.77 13.52 -1.29
CA THR A 517 -57.61 14.45 -2.43
C THR A 517 -56.30 15.22 -2.29
N THR A 518 -55.88 15.93 -3.32
CA THR A 518 -54.76 16.89 -3.25
C THR A 518 -54.94 17.93 -2.14
N ARG A 519 -56.19 18.28 -1.80
CA ARG A 519 -56.50 19.24 -0.72
C ARG A 519 -56.38 18.68 0.70
N ASN A 520 -56.27 17.36 0.90
CA ASN A 520 -56.26 16.77 2.26
C ASN A 520 -55.19 15.68 2.51
N SER A 521 -54.41 15.30 1.49
CA SER A 521 -53.39 14.25 1.58
C SER A 521 -52.03 14.75 1.08
N LEU A 522 -51.05 14.80 1.98
CA LEU A 522 -49.67 15.16 1.69
C LEU A 522 -49.05 14.27 0.60
N TYR A 523 -49.31 12.96 0.64
CA TYR A 523 -48.83 12.04 -0.39
C TYR A 523 -49.46 12.31 -1.76
N ARG A 524 -50.71 12.78 -1.84
CA ARG A 524 -51.32 13.20 -3.12
C ARG A 524 -50.74 14.51 -3.65
N VAL A 525 -50.45 15.49 -2.78
CA VAL A 525 -49.71 16.71 -3.15
C VAL A 525 -48.33 16.33 -3.72
N TYR A 526 -47.60 15.42 -3.09
CA TYR A 526 -46.32 14.91 -3.60
C TYR A 526 -46.44 14.20 -4.96
N LEU A 527 -47.48 13.38 -5.17
CA LEU A 527 -47.69 12.73 -6.47
C LEU A 527 -48.02 13.75 -7.59
N ALA A 528 -48.78 14.79 -7.29
CA ALA A 528 -49.08 15.88 -8.22
C ALA A 528 -47.81 16.67 -8.58
N PHE A 529 -47.01 17.03 -7.57
CA PHE A 529 -45.68 17.62 -7.74
C PHE A 529 -44.76 16.75 -8.62
N MET A 530 -44.68 15.44 -8.38
CA MET A 530 -43.86 14.53 -9.19
C MET A 530 -44.30 14.49 -10.66
N ALA A 531 -45.62 14.55 -10.93
CA ALA A 531 -46.14 14.63 -12.29
C ALA A 531 -45.80 15.95 -12.97
N TYR A 532 -45.98 17.09 -12.28
CA TYR A 532 -45.63 18.43 -12.75
C TYR A 532 -44.13 18.56 -13.06
N ALA A 533 -43.26 18.07 -12.16
CA ALA A 533 -41.81 18.06 -12.34
C ALA A 533 -41.30 17.04 -13.40
N GLY A 534 -42.21 16.33 -14.09
CA GLY A 534 -41.86 15.32 -15.10
C GLY A 534 -41.17 14.07 -14.55
N ARG A 535 -41.27 13.81 -13.24
CA ARG A 535 -40.54 12.73 -12.54
C ARG A 535 -41.38 11.46 -12.44
N SER A 536 -41.09 10.48 -13.29
CA SER A 536 -41.89 9.25 -13.46
C SER A 536 -41.74 8.16 -12.37
N LYS A 537 -40.92 8.38 -11.34
CA LYS A 537 -40.64 7.39 -10.27
C LYS A 537 -40.88 7.99 -8.88
N PRO A 538 -42.15 8.18 -8.45
CA PRO A 538 -42.45 8.57 -7.07
C PRO A 538 -42.05 7.48 -6.08
N LEU A 539 -41.61 7.89 -4.88
CA LEU A 539 -41.50 6.99 -3.74
C LEU A 539 -42.88 6.46 -3.35
N ASN A 540 -42.96 5.23 -2.85
CA ASN A 540 -44.22 4.77 -2.25
C ASN A 540 -44.51 5.51 -0.93
N VAL A 541 -45.76 5.49 -0.46
CA VAL A 541 -46.19 6.24 0.75
C VAL A 541 -45.33 5.95 1.99
N ALA A 542 -44.83 4.72 2.17
CA ALA A 542 -44.03 4.36 3.34
C ALA A 542 -42.59 4.90 3.23
N GLU A 543 -42.00 4.90 2.05
CA GLU A 543 -40.70 5.51 1.76
C GLU A 543 -40.77 7.04 1.82
N PHE A 544 -41.79 7.63 1.19
CA PHE A 544 -42.07 9.06 1.26
C PHE A 544 -42.23 9.54 2.71
N SER A 545 -43.05 8.84 3.50
CA SER A 545 -43.24 9.16 4.92
C SER A 545 -41.96 9.07 5.75
N LYS A 546 -41.00 8.19 5.39
CA LYS A 546 -39.67 8.14 6.01
C LYS A 546 -38.78 9.29 5.56
N ALA A 547 -38.80 9.61 4.26
CA ALA A 547 -37.99 10.66 3.65
C ALA A 547 -38.40 12.09 4.06
N MET A 548 -39.67 12.32 4.43
CA MET A 548 -40.13 13.64 4.91
C MET A 548 -39.35 14.16 6.11
N LYS A 549 -38.93 13.30 7.05
CA LYS A 549 -38.21 13.75 8.26
C LYS A 549 -36.83 14.36 7.98
N PRO A 550 -35.90 13.69 7.26
CA PRO A 550 -34.65 14.33 6.89
C PRO A 550 -34.84 15.46 5.88
N ALA A 551 -35.84 15.40 4.98
CA ALA A 551 -36.09 16.45 3.99
C ALA A 551 -36.54 17.77 4.63
N ALA A 552 -37.51 17.75 5.55
CA ALA A 552 -37.93 18.94 6.31
C ALA A 552 -36.76 19.56 7.11
N LYS A 553 -35.91 18.70 7.69
CA LYS A 553 -34.73 19.13 8.45
C LYS A 553 -33.70 19.88 7.60
N VAL A 554 -33.63 19.64 6.29
CA VAL A 554 -32.74 20.40 5.39
C VAL A 554 -33.15 21.88 5.30
N TYR A 555 -34.43 22.20 5.52
CA TYR A 555 -34.96 23.57 5.61
C TYR A 555 -35.05 24.07 7.07
N GLY A 556 -34.45 23.37 8.03
CA GLY A 556 -34.51 23.71 9.46
C GLY A 556 -35.82 23.37 10.17
N HIS A 557 -36.79 22.73 9.49
CA HIS A 557 -38.09 22.38 10.09
C HIS A 557 -38.07 21.01 10.77
N GLU A 558 -38.85 20.86 11.85
CA GLU A 558 -39.16 19.54 12.42
C GLU A 558 -40.42 18.96 11.76
N TYR A 559 -40.33 17.72 11.28
CA TYR A 559 -41.47 16.97 10.78
C TYR A 559 -41.98 15.98 11.84
N ILE A 560 -43.23 16.17 12.26
CA ILE A 560 -43.90 15.38 13.29
C ILE A 560 -45.23 14.82 12.79
N THR A 561 -45.66 13.72 13.40
CA THR A 561 -46.93 13.05 13.05
C THR A 561 -47.68 12.57 14.28
N ARG A 562 -49.01 12.47 14.17
CA ARG A 562 -49.87 11.87 15.20
C ARG A 562 -50.86 10.88 14.58
N ARG A 563 -51.43 10.00 15.39
CA ARG A 563 -52.51 9.08 14.98
C ARG A 563 -53.88 9.65 15.34
N VAL A 564 -54.77 9.76 14.36
CA VAL A 564 -56.16 10.19 14.52
C VAL A 564 -57.06 9.15 13.86
N LYS A 565 -57.91 8.49 14.64
CA LYS A 565 -58.84 7.43 14.16
C LYS A 565 -58.13 6.38 13.26
N GLY A 566 -56.94 5.94 13.68
CA GLY A 566 -56.08 5.00 12.94
C GLY A 566 -55.20 5.60 11.84
N VAL A 567 -55.55 6.77 11.30
CA VAL A 567 -54.82 7.43 10.20
C VAL A 567 -53.69 8.33 10.72
N THR A 568 -52.60 8.46 9.98
CA THR A 568 -51.50 9.38 10.28
C THR A 568 -51.83 10.79 9.81
N GLN A 569 -51.82 11.77 10.71
CA GLN A 569 -51.85 13.20 10.43
C GLN A 569 -50.44 13.80 10.62
N THR A 570 -50.06 14.75 9.76
CA THR A 570 -48.74 15.39 9.76
C THR A 570 -48.82 16.83 10.28
N ASN A 571 -47.69 17.50 10.48
CA ASN A 571 -47.67 18.96 10.65
C ASN A 571 -47.49 19.76 9.35
N ALA A 572 -47.36 19.10 8.19
CA ALA A 572 -47.16 19.76 6.92
C ALA A 572 -48.47 20.34 6.35
N ILE A 573 -48.40 21.54 5.78
CA ILE A 573 -49.46 22.20 5.01
C ILE A 573 -48.89 22.69 3.67
N THR A 574 -49.74 22.86 2.67
CA THR A 574 -49.37 23.49 1.38
C THR A 574 -49.11 24.99 1.57
N THR A 575 -48.22 25.55 0.75
CA THR A 575 -48.14 27.00 0.51
C THR A 575 -48.92 27.38 -0.77
N ASP A 576 -49.09 28.67 -1.02
CA ASP A 576 -49.71 29.17 -2.26
C ASP A 576 -48.92 28.72 -3.51
N ASP A 577 -47.60 28.48 -3.38
CA ASP A 577 -46.75 27.96 -4.46
C ASP A 577 -47.13 26.53 -4.89
N CYS A 578 -47.92 25.79 -4.10
CA CYS A 578 -48.48 24.50 -4.54
C CYS A 578 -49.52 24.65 -5.66
N ASP A 579 -50.19 25.79 -5.80
CA ASP A 579 -51.23 25.99 -6.82
C ASP A 579 -50.69 25.90 -8.26
N ALA A 580 -49.36 25.97 -8.44
CA ALA A 580 -48.70 25.71 -9.71
C ALA A 580 -48.82 24.25 -10.20
N PHE A 581 -49.17 23.30 -9.32
CA PHE A 581 -49.18 21.87 -9.64
C PHE A 581 -50.32 21.02 -9.03
N LEU A 582 -51.33 21.63 -8.39
CA LEU A 582 -52.48 20.94 -7.78
C LEU A 582 -53.79 21.00 -8.59
#